data_AF-A0A7C2X8U0-F1
#
_entry.id   AF-A0A7C2X8U0-F1
#
_cell.length_a   1.000
_cell.length_b   1.000
_cell.length_c   1.000
_cell.angle_alpha   90.00
_cell.angle_beta   90.00
_cell.angle_gamma   90.00
#
_symmetry.space_group_name_H-M   'P 1'
#
loop_
_entity.id
_entity.type
_entity.pdbx_description
1 polymer ?
#
loop_
_entity_poly.entity_id
_entity_poly.type
_entity_poly.pdbx_seq_one_letter_code
_entity_poly.pdbx_strand_id
1 'polypeptide(L)'
;MESSTGFNLQRHITGWMVKIQSEPAVTEADAEELKSHLLDLIDDLKAAGLDEEEAFWVASKRLGKSMDWGEEYRQENNPVIQMRRSLIILAGVLAYFMCYYFILTTSKLLFITLLLKDVDGYIAADWVSRYLITFHFGFVLFFASIFFLEKKTVTFIENIKMRPKHTIIFLATAVTLAIADTSLFPVAKGMMGDNFSLRSHLHHLYLNFDFSFPLLISIGFVFIYFKYYKKVKFQ
;
A
#
# COMPACT_ATOMS: atom_id res chain seq x y z
N MET A 1 23.98 -6.19 60.03
CA MET A 1 24.00 -6.75 58.66
C MET A 1 22.63 -6.49 58.08
N GLU A 2 22.43 -5.30 57.51
CA GLU A 2 21.22 -4.97 56.77
C GLU A 2 21.40 -5.49 55.35
N SER A 3 20.56 -6.43 54.92
CA SER A 3 20.57 -6.95 53.56
C SER A 3 19.99 -5.87 52.63
N SER A 4 20.86 -5.13 51.93
CA SER A 4 20.48 -4.30 50.79
C SER A 4 19.84 -5.20 49.74
N THR A 5 18.52 -5.24 49.71
CA THR A 5 17.72 -5.85 48.65
C THR A 5 17.92 -4.97 47.41
N GLY A 6 18.98 -5.23 46.66
CA GLY A 6 19.31 -4.47 45.45
C GLY A 6 18.16 -4.48 44.45
N PHE A 7 17.95 -3.34 43.79
CA PHE A 7 16.95 -3.20 42.73
C PHE A 7 17.14 -4.28 41.65
N ASN A 8 16.06 -4.98 41.29
CA ASN A 8 16.08 -6.02 40.27
C ASN A 8 15.33 -5.55 39.04
N LEU A 9 16.05 -4.94 38.10
CA LEU A 9 15.50 -4.36 36.88
C LEU A 9 14.60 -5.33 36.10
N GLN A 10 15.03 -6.58 35.93
CA GLN A 10 14.27 -7.60 35.20
C GLN A 10 12.91 -7.88 35.84
N ARG A 11 12.84 -7.95 37.17
CA ARG A 11 11.59 -8.14 37.90
C ARG A 11 10.64 -6.97 37.69
N HIS A 12 11.17 -5.74 37.69
CA HIS A 12 10.38 -4.53 37.47
C HIS A 12 9.87 -4.41 36.03
N ILE A 13 10.68 -4.77 35.03
CA ILE A 13 10.25 -4.86 33.63
C ILE A 13 9.14 -5.90 33.46
N THR A 14 9.29 -7.10 34.02
CA THR A 14 8.25 -8.13 33.97
C THR A 14 6.96 -7.67 34.64
N GLY A 15 7.05 -7.01 35.80
CA GLY A 15 5.87 -6.45 36.48
C GLY A 15 5.19 -5.35 35.68
N TRP A 16 5.97 -4.50 35.02
CA TRP A 16 5.46 -3.48 34.10
C TRP A 16 4.74 -4.10 32.90
N MET A 17 5.33 -5.14 32.28
CA MET A 17 4.73 -5.88 31.17
C MET A 17 3.39 -6.51 31.53
N VAL A 18 3.31 -7.19 32.68
CA VAL A 18 2.05 -7.79 33.16
C VAL A 18 0.96 -6.73 33.31
N LYS A 19 1.31 -5.53 33.78
CA LYS A 19 0.36 -4.42 33.91
C LYS A 19 -0.12 -3.92 32.54
N ILE A 20 0.77 -3.77 31.57
CA ILE A 20 0.42 -3.34 30.21
C ILE A 20 -0.47 -4.38 29.52
N GLN A 21 -0.12 -5.66 29.60
CA GLN A 21 -0.89 -6.76 29.01
C GLN A 21 -2.24 -6.99 29.68
N SER A 22 -2.46 -6.44 30.88
CA SER A 22 -3.75 -6.50 31.56
C SER A 22 -4.80 -5.54 30.97
N GLU A 23 -4.37 -4.58 30.15
CA GLU A 23 -5.26 -3.64 29.45
C GLU A 23 -5.87 -4.31 28.20
N PRO A 24 -7.21 -4.49 28.11
CA PRO A 24 -7.84 -5.25 27.02
C PRO A 24 -7.63 -4.69 25.61
N ALA A 25 -7.26 -3.41 25.52
CA ALA A 25 -7.03 -2.72 24.26
C ALA A 25 -5.63 -2.96 23.68
N VAL A 26 -4.69 -3.45 24.50
CA VAL A 26 -3.28 -3.65 24.12
C VAL A 26 -3.10 -5.08 23.65
N THR A 27 -2.64 -5.26 22.41
CA THR A 27 -2.32 -6.59 21.88
C THR A 27 -0.95 -7.07 22.39
N GLU A 28 -0.66 -8.36 22.23
CA GLU A 28 0.66 -8.91 22.57
C GLU A 28 1.79 -8.21 21.79
N ALA A 29 1.55 -7.88 20.52
CA ALA A 29 2.50 -7.15 19.69
C ALA A 29 2.76 -5.72 20.21
N ASP A 30 1.70 -5.01 20.61
CA ASP A 30 1.81 -3.67 21.20
C ASP A 30 2.62 -3.70 22.51
N ALA A 31 2.39 -4.72 23.34
CA ALA A 31 3.12 -4.88 24.60
C ALA A 31 4.62 -5.15 24.36
N GLU A 32 4.98 -5.95 23.36
CA GLU A 32 6.38 -6.19 23.00
C GLU A 32 7.05 -4.95 22.36
N GLU A 33 6.34 -4.16 21.56
CA GLU A 33 6.84 -2.88 21.04
C GLU A 33 7.11 -1.88 22.18
N LEU A 34 6.15 -1.73 23.10
CA LEU A 34 6.27 -0.90 24.29
C LEU A 34 7.44 -1.34 25.19
N LYS A 35 7.67 -2.65 25.31
CA LYS A 35 8.85 -3.20 26.00
C LYS A 35 10.16 -2.82 25.34
N SER A 36 10.23 -2.90 24.01
CA SER A 36 11.41 -2.47 23.26
C SER A 36 11.72 -1.00 23.56
N HIS A 37 10.71 -0.13 23.45
CA HIS A 37 10.87 1.30 23.76
C HIS A 37 11.27 1.57 25.21
N LEU A 38 10.73 0.80 26.17
CA LEU A 38 11.12 0.90 27.57
C LEU A 38 12.60 0.57 27.77
N LEU A 39 13.09 -0.50 27.13
CA LEU A 39 14.49 -0.92 27.20
C LEU A 39 15.42 0.11 26.56
N ASP A 40 15.07 0.61 25.38
CA ASP A 40 15.83 1.65 24.68
C ASP A 40 15.96 2.92 25.55
N LEU A 41 14.85 3.36 26.17
CA LEU A 41 14.86 4.52 27.07
C LEU A 41 15.69 4.29 28.34
N ILE A 42 15.68 3.09 28.90
CA ILE A 42 16.51 2.73 30.06
C ILE A 42 17.98 2.84 29.67
N ASP A 43 18.37 2.27 28.54
CA ASP A 43 19.76 2.26 28.07
C ASP A 43 20.26 3.69 27.80
N ASP A 44 19.44 4.54 27.16
CA ASP A 44 19.74 5.96 26.95
C ASP A 44 19.93 6.73 28.27
N LEU A 45 19.09 6.46 29.26
CA LEU A 45 19.16 7.12 30.58
C LEU A 45 20.37 6.65 31.38
N LYS A 46 20.72 5.36 31.31
CA LYS A 46 21.94 4.82 31.91
C LYS A 46 23.19 5.42 31.25
N ALA A 47 23.19 5.57 29.92
CA ALA A 47 24.26 6.24 29.19
C ALA A 47 24.39 7.72 29.57
N ALA A 48 23.28 8.37 29.92
CA ALA A 48 23.25 9.74 30.46
C ALA A 48 23.66 9.83 31.94
N GLY A 49 23.98 8.71 32.60
CA GLY A 49 24.55 8.66 33.95
C GLY A 49 23.56 8.35 35.07
N LEU A 50 22.31 7.98 34.76
CA LEU A 50 21.36 7.50 35.78
C LEU A 50 21.70 6.07 36.21
N ASP A 51 21.41 5.73 37.46
CA ASP A 51 21.47 4.34 37.90
C ASP A 51 20.30 3.50 37.33
N GLU A 52 20.35 2.18 37.49
CA GLU A 52 19.35 1.27 36.92
C GLU A 52 17.93 1.47 37.48
N GLU A 53 17.82 1.85 38.75
CA GLU A 53 16.54 2.10 39.41
C GLU A 53 15.93 3.40 38.89
N GLU A 54 16.71 4.48 38.90
CA GLU A 54 16.32 5.79 38.40
C GLU A 54 15.97 5.74 36.91
N ALA A 55 16.78 5.06 36.10
CA ALA A 55 16.53 4.90 34.67
C ALA A 55 15.19 4.20 34.41
N PHE A 56 14.88 3.12 35.12
CA PHE A 56 13.60 2.42 34.98
C PHE A 56 12.40 3.31 35.36
N TRP A 57 12.47 4.00 36.51
CA TRP A 57 11.35 4.85 36.95
C TRP A 57 11.12 6.05 36.04
N VAL A 58 12.20 6.66 35.53
CA VAL A 58 12.10 7.76 34.58
C VAL A 58 11.59 7.26 33.22
N ALA A 59 12.10 6.15 32.70
CA ALA A 59 11.65 5.57 31.43
C ALA A 59 10.17 5.18 31.48
N SER A 60 9.75 4.44 32.51
CA SER A 60 8.35 4.04 32.70
C SER A 60 7.41 5.25 32.87
N LYS A 61 7.87 6.31 33.53
CA LYS A 61 7.10 7.57 33.65
C LYS A 61 7.02 8.35 32.34
N ARG A 62 8.08 8.37 31.52
CA ARG A 62 8.11 9.02 30.20
C ARG A 62 7.19 8.33 29.21
N LEU A 63 7.12 7.01 29.28
CA LEU A 63 6.18 6.21 28.51
C LEU A 63 4.73 6.50 28.94
N GLY A 64 4.45 6.58 30.24
CA GLY A 64 3.11 6.98 30.73
C GLY A 64 2.38 5.83 31.44
N LYS A 65 1.16 6.09 31.92
CA LYS A 65 0.39 5.13 32.75
C LYS A 65 -0.47 4.21 31.88
N SER A 66 -0.60 2.93 32.25
CA SER A 66 -1.40 1.88 31.55
C SER A 66 -2.79 2.36 31.07
N MET A 67 -3.45 3.20 31.88
CA MET A 67 -4.78 3.72 31.61
C MET A 67 -4.84 4.79 30.50
N ASP A 68 -3.75 5.54 30.27
CA ASP A 68 -3.66 6.52 29.18
C ASP A 68 -3.44 5.80 27.82
N TRP A 69 -2.67 4.71 27.83
CA TRP A 69 -2.49 3.83 26.67
C TRP A 69 -3.79 3.14 26.24
N GLY A 70 -4.64 2.78 27.21
CA GLY A 70 -5.88 2.07 26.98
C GLY A 70 -6.79 2.77 25.96
N GLU A 71 -6.88 4.10 25.95
CA GLU A 71 -7.74 4.82 25.01
C GLU A 71 -7.12 4.92 23.60
N GLU A 72 -5.82 5.21 23.51
CA GLU A 72 -5.11 5.30 22.23
C GLU A 72 -5.07 3.95 21.50
N TYR A 73 -4.71 2.89 22.21
CA TYR A 73 -4.77 1.53 21.66
C TYR A 73 -6.20 1.07 21.41
N ARG A 74 -7.20 1.51 22.17
CA ARG A 74 -8.60 1.15 21.89
C ARG A 74 -9.10 1.77 20.59
N GLN A 75 -8.57 2.92 20.17
CA GLN A 75 -8.85 3.49 18.87
C GLN A 75 -8.05 2.79 17.76
N GLU A 76 -6.76 2.53 17.96
CA GLU A 76 -5.90 1.90 16.96
C GLU A 76 -6.24 0.41 16.72
N ASN A 77 -6.55 -0.32 17.80
CA ASN A 77 -6.98 -1.72 17.78
C ASN A 77 -8.49 -1.89 17.63
N ASN A 78 -9.22 -0.82 17.27
CA ASN A 78 -10.62 -0.96 16.95
C ASN A 78 -10.76 -1.78 15.64
N PRO A 79 -11.36 -2.98 15.69
CA PRO A 79 -11.43 -3.87 14.52
C PRO A 79 -12.20 -3.24 13.35
N VAL A 80 -13.14 -2.33 13.63
CA VAL A 80 -13.89 -1.60 12.60
C VAL A 80 -13.00 -0.58 11.89
N ILE A 81 -12.12 0.10 12.63
CA ILE A 81 -11.18 1.09 12.07
C ILE A 81 -10.11 0.38 11.25
N GLN A 82 -9.52 -0.70 11.77
CA GLN A 82 -8.56 -1.52 11.03
C GLN A 82 -9.16 -2.08 9.74
N MET A 83 -10.38 -2.64 9.81
CA MET A 83 -11.07 -3.13 8.62
C MET A 83 -11.34 -2.02 7.60
N ARG A 84 -11.69 -0.80 8.04
CA ARG A 84 -11.85 0.35 7.13
C ARG A 84 -10.55 0.75 6.44
N ARG A 85 -9.41 0.78 7.16
CA ARG A 85 -8.08 1.07 6.59
C ARG A 85 -7.69 0.00 5.55
N SER A 86 -7.86 -1.27 5.89
CA SER A 86 -7.58 -2.40 4.98
C SER A 86 -8.46 -2.37 3.72
N LEU A 87 -9.73 -1.96 3.83
CA LEU A 87 -10.62 -1.82 2.67
C LEU A 87 -10.17 -0.74 1.70
N ILE A 88 -9.55 0.35 2.17
CA ILE A 88 -9.02 1.41 1.31
C ILE A 88 -7.78 0.90 0.54
N ILE A 89 -6.89 0.19 1.23
CA ILE A 89 -5.72 -0.45 0.60
C ILE A 89 -6.18 -1.44 -0.47
N LEU A 90 -7.11 -2.33 -0.11
CA LEU A 90 -7.68 -3.31 -1.04
C LEU A 90 -8.37 -2.63 -2.23
N ALA A 91 -9.11 -1.55 -2.00
CA ALA A 91 -9.72 -0.77 -3.08
C ALA A 91 -8.66 -0.19 -4.04
N GLY A 92 -7.53 0.29 -3.52
CA GLY A 92 -6.39 0.74 -4.35
C GLY A 92 -5.80 -0.37 -5.21
N VAL A 93 -5.58 -1.56 -4.62
CA VAL A 93 -5.09 -2.74 -5.34
C VAL A 93 -6.06 -3.18 -6.44
N LEU A 94 -7.37 -3.21 -6.13
CA LEU A 94 -8.38 -3.54 -7.13
C LEU A 94 -8.48 -2.49 -8.23
N ALA A 95 -8.38 -1.19 -7.89
CA ALA A 95 -8.35 -0.12 -8.88
C ALA A 95 -7.16 -0.24 -9.83
N TYR A 96 -5.99 -0.66 -9.32
CA TYR A 96 -4.82 -1.00 -10.16
C TYR A 96 -5.16 -2.10 -11.17
N PHE A 97 -5.68 -3.24 -10.71
CA PHE A 97 -6.05 -4.35 -11.61
C PHE A 97 -7.13 -3.95 -12.61
N MET A 98 -8.13 -3.18 -12.17
CA MET A 98 -9.17 -2.65 -13.06
C MET A 98 -8.55 -1.79 -14.15
N CYS A 99 -7.67 -0.84 -13.82
CA CYS A 99 -7.01 0.00 -14.83
C CYS A 99 -6.15 -0.84 -15.78
N TYR A 100 -5.34 -1.76 -15.24
CA TYR A 100 -4.48 -2.64 -16.01
C TYR A 100 -5.25 -3.45 -17.06
N TYR A 101 -6.25 -4.22 -16.61
CA TYR A 101 -7.04 -5.06 -17.51
C TYR A 101 -7.97 -4.24 -18.41
N PHE A 102 -8.45 -3.08 -17.95
CA PHE A 102 -9.21 -2.17 -18.81
C PHE A 102 -8.38 -1.71 -20.00
N ILE A 103 -7.14 -1.27 -19.78
CA ILE A 103 -6.25 -0.79 -20.83
C ILE A 103 -5.94 -1.90 -21.84
N LEU A 104 -5.58 -3.11 -21.36
CA LEU A 104 -5.27 -4.24 -22.24
C LEU A 104 -6.50 -4.75 -23.02
N THR A 105 -7.66 -4.83 -22.36
CA THR A 105 -8.91 -5.25 -23.02
C THR A 105 -9.26 -4.26 -24.13
N THR A 106 -9.25 -2.96 -23.83
CA THR A 106 -9.62 -1.92 -24.78
C THR A 106 -8.60 -1.76 -25.91
N SER A 107 -7.30 -1.98 -25.66
CA SER A 107 -6.29 -1.99 -26.72
C SER A 107 -6.45 -3.19 -27.67
N LYS A 108 -6.83 -4.37 -27.15
CA LYS A 108 -7.14 -5.54 -27.97
C LYS A 108 -8.41 -5.32 -28.79
N LEU A 109 -9.44 -4.71 -28.20
CA LEU A 109 -10.64 -4.29 -28.94
C LEU A 109 -10.28 -3.30 -30.05
N LEU A 110 -9.44 -2.30 -29.77
CA LEU A 110 -8.95 -1.37 -30.78
C LEU A 110 -8.29 -2.12 -31.95
N PHE A 111 -7.35 -3.02 -31.65
CA PHE A 111 -6.67 -3.84 -32.67
C PHE A 111 -7.67 -4.63 -33.53
N ILE A 112 -8.59 -5.36 -32.89
CA ILE A 112 -9.62 -6.16 -33.57
C ILE A 112 -10.49 -5.27 -34.45
N THR A 113 -10.94 -4.12 -33.95
CA THR A 113 -11.79 -3.19 -34.73
C THR A 113 -11.08 -2.59 -35.93
N LEU A 114 -9.77 -2.37 -35.87
CA LEU A 114 -8.97 -1.90 -37.00
C LEU A 114 -8.82 -3.00 -38.05
N LEU A 115 -8.53 -4.24 -37.63
CA LEU A 115 -8.48 -5.37 -38.56
C LEU A 115 -9.84 -5.65 -39.23
N LEU A 116 -10.95 -5.51 -38.50
CA LEU A 116 -12.31 -5.64 -39.07
C LEU A 116 -12.63 -4.55 -40.12
N LYS A 117 -11.86 -3.46 -40.14
CA LYS A 117 -11.96 -2.38 -41.14
C LYS A 117 -10.91 -2.51 -42.24
N ASP A 118 -10.32 -3.70 -42.40
CA ASP A 118 -9.27 -4.01 -43.37
C ASP A 118 -8.02 -3.11 -43.25
N VAL A 119 -7.75 -2.57 -42.05
CA VAL A 119 -6.50 -1.86 -41.78
C VAL A 119 -5.36 -2.87 -41.71
N ASP A 120 -4.24 -2.56 -42.35
CA ASP A 120 -3.03 -3.39 -42.27
C ASP A 120 -2.63 -3.68 -40.82
N GLY A 121 -2.22 -4.92 -40.56
CA GLY A 121 -1.96 -5.37 -39.19
C GLY A 121 -0.81 -4.64 -38.49
N TYR A 122 0.23 -4.23 -39.22
CA TYR A 122 1.31 -3.44 -38.64
C TYR A 122 0.86 -2.01 -38.31
N ILE A 123 0.03 -1.41 -39.18
CA ILE A 123 -0.59 -0.11 -38.89
C ILE A 123 -1.51 -0.22 -37.67
N ALA A 124 -2.31 -1.28 -37.57
CA ALA A 124 -3.16 -1.52 -36.40
C ALA A 124 -2.34 -1.70 -35.12
N ALA A 125 -1.20 -2.40 -35.18
CA ALA A 125 -0.30 -2.56 -34.05
C ALA A 125 0.37 -1.23 -33.63
N ASP A 126 0.70 -0.36 -34.58
CA ASP A 126 1.21 0.99 -34.29
C ASP A 126 0.16 1.83 -33.53
N TRP A 127 -1.11 1.77 -33.93
CA TRP A 127 -2.21 2.41 -33.19
C TRP A 127 -2.34 1.89 -31.76
N VAL A 128 -2.20 0.57 -31.56
CA VAL A 128 -2.16 -0.04 -30.22
C VAL A 128 -0.97 0.49 -29.42
N SER A 129 0.21 0.57 -30.01
CA SER A 129 1.40 1.12 -29.35
C SER A 129 1.16 2.56 -28.87
N ARG A 130 0.64 3.43 -29.75
CA ARG A 130 0.31 4.83 -29.40
C ARG A 130 -0.74 4.92 -28.29
N TYR A 131 -1.74 4.04 -28.33
CA TYR A 131 -2.76 3.94 -27.29
C TYR A 131 -2.14 3.63 -25.93
N LEU A 132 -1.30 2.59 -25.85
CA LEU A 132 -0.62 2.19 -24.62
C LEU A 132 0.32 3.29 -24.08
N ILE A 133 1.07 3.97 -24.96
CA ILE A 133 1.94 5.09 -24.59
C ILE A 133 1.11 6.27 -24.04
N THR A 134 -0.06 6.53 -24.62
CA THR A 134 -0.97 7.59 -24.16
C THR A 134 -1.44 7.34 -22.73
N PHE A 135 -1.76 6.09 -22.38
CA PHE A 135 -2.09 5.73 -21.00
C PHE A 135 -0.92 5.92 -20.04
N HIS A 136 0.31 5.52 -20.42
CA HIS A 136 1.50 5.79 -19.60
C HIS A 136 1.65 7.28 -19.32
N PHE A 137 1.56 8.12 -20.35
CA PHE A 137 1.63 9.56 -20.19
C PHE A 137 0.52 10.10 -19.27
N GLY A 138 -0.70 9.60 -19.43
CA GLY A 138 -1.83 9.92 -18.55
C GLY A 138 -1.56 9.59 -17.09
N PHE A 139 -0.96 8.43 -16.79
CA PHE A 139 -0.60 8.04 -15.43
C PHE A 139 0.56 8.88 -14.86
N VAL A 140 1.54 9.26 -15.67
CA VAL A 140 2.59 10.22 -15.26
C VAL A 140 1.94 11.55 -14.83
N LEU A 141 1.03 12.08 -15.65
CA LEU A 141 0.30 13.31 -15.31
C LEU A 141 -0.59 13.15 -14.07
N PHE A 142 -1.22 11.98 -13.90
CA PHE A 142 -2.01 11.67 -12.71
C PHE A 142 -1.16 11.73 -11.43
N PHE A 143 0.01 11.07 -11.42
CA PHE A 143 0.93 11.15 -10.27
C PHE A 143 1.49 12.56 -10.05
N ALA A 144 1.83 13.28 -11.13
CA ALA A 144 2.23 14.68 -11.03
C ALA A 144 1.10 15.54 -10.43
N SER A 145 -0.16 15.29 -10.80
CA SER A 145 -1.31 16.02 -10.26
C SER A 145 -1.49 15.78 -8.76
N ILE A 146 -1.32 14.53 -8.29
CA ILE A 146 -1.34 14.21 -6.84
C ILE A 146 -0.21 14.96 -6.13
N PHE A 147 0.96 15.04 -6.75
CA PHE A 147 2.09 15.77 -6.19
C PHE A 147 1.80 17.27 -6.04
N PHE A 148 1.16 17.92 -7.01
CA PHE A 148 0.87 19.36 -6.94
C PHE A 148 -0.42 19.70 -6.16
N LEU A 149 -1.42 18.81 -6.15
CA LEU A 149 -2.76 19.05 -5.57
C LEU A 149 -2.95 18.38 -4.20
N GLU A 150 -1.87 18.25 -3.44
CA GLU A 150 -1.80 17.49 -2.19
C GLU A 150 -2.99 17.71 -1.25
N LYS A 151 -3.31 18.97 -0.90
CA LYS A 151 -4.41 19.29 0.02
C LYS A 151 -5.75 18.74 -0.47
N LYS A 152 -6.02 18.87 -1.78
CA LYS A 152 -7.25 18.34 -2.38
C LYS A 152 -7.25 16.81 -2.38
N THR A 153 -6.11 16.18 -2.63
CA THR A 153 -5.98 14.71 -2.62
C THR A 153 -6.20 14.14 -1.22
N VAL A 154 -5.61 14.72 -0.18
CA VAL A 154 -5.80 14.28 1.21
C VAL A 154 -7.27 14.41 1.61
N THR A 155 -7.87 15.58 1.40
CA THR A 155 -9.30 15.80 1.68
C THR A 155 -10.19 14.86 0.87
N PHE A 156 -9.84 14.55 -0.37
CA PHE A 156 -10.58 13.57 -1.18
C PHE A 156 -10.52 12.18 -0.55
N ILE A 157 -9.31 11.68 -0.21
CA ILE A 157 -9.12 10.35 0.41
C ILE A 157 -9.86 10.24 1.74
N GLU A 158 -9.81 11.27 2.59
CA GLU A 158 -10.52 11.31 3.88
C GLU A 158 -12.04 11.21 3.71
N ASN A 159 -12.57 11.79 2.63
CA ASN A 159 -14.00 11.77 2.33
C ASN A 159 -14.48 10.46 1.67
N ILE A 160 -13.57 9.59 1.23
CA ILE A 160 -13.95 8.29 0.67
C ILE A 160 -14.50 7.39 1.79
N LYS A 161 -15.78 7.00 1.64
CA LYS A 161 -16.45 6.04 2.52
C LYS A 161 -16.59 4.69 1.82
N MET A 162 -15.52 3.89 1.82
CA MET A 162 -15.57 2.52 1.30
C MET A 162 -16.31 1.59 2.27
N ARG A 163 -17.47 1.12 1.83
CA ARG A 163 -18.16 -0.05 2.43
C ARG A 163 -17.72 -1.36 1.72
N PRO A 164 -17.72 -2.52 2.42
CA PRO A 164 -17.33 -3.81 1.83
C PRO A 164 -18.01 -4.15 0.50
N LYS A 165 -19.29 -3.79 0.34
CA LYS A 165 -20.03 -3.99 -0.90
C LYS A 165 -19.37 -3.38 -2.14
N HIS A 166 -18.73 -2.22 -2.01
CA HIS A 166 -18.07 -1.57 -3.15
C HIS A 166 -16.81 -2.31 -3.56
N THR A 167 -16.07 -2.86 -2.59
CA THR A 167 -14.89 -3.69 -2.84
C THR A 167 -15.27 -4.97 -3.58
N ILE A 168 -16.42 -5.58 -3.27
CA ILE A 168 -16.95 -6.73 -4.02
C ILE A 168 -17.27 -6.34 -5.48
N ILE A 169 -17.87 -5.17 -5.70
CA ILE A 169 -18.14 -4.65 -7.05
C ILE A 169 -16.82 -4.42 -7.81
N PHE A 170 -15.81 -3.84 -7.17
CA PHE A 170 -14.49 -3.63 -7.78
C PHE A 170 -13.83 -4.95 -8.15
N LEU A 171 -13.90 -5.95 -7.26
CA LEU A 171 -13.38 -7.29 -7.52
C LEU A 171 -14.09 -7.94 -8.71
N ALA A 172 -15.43 -7.94 -8.71
CA ALA A 172 -16.21 -8.49 -9.81
C ALA A 172 -15.85 -7.81 -11.14
N THR A 173 -15.72 -6.48 -11.14
CA THR A 173 -15.34 -5.71 -12.32
C THR A 173 -13.94 -6.06 -12.81
N ALA A 174 -12.96 -6.15 -11.89
CA ALA A 174 -11.58 -6.54 -12.22
C ALA A 174 -11.52 -7.95 -12.83
N VAL A 175 -12.27 -8.90 -12.28
CA VAL A 175 -12.38 -10.27 -12.79
C VAL A 175 -13.01 -10.30 -14.18
N THR A 176 -14.10 -9.57 -14.39
CA THR A 176 -14.74 -9.46 -15.71
C THR A 176 -13.78 -8.91 -16.75
N LEU A 177 -13.02 -7.86 -16.42
CA LEU A 177 -12.01 -7.29 -17.33
C LEU A 177 -10.88 -8.28 -17.60
N ALA A 178 -10.39 -9.02 -16.60
CA ALA A 178 -9.36 -10.03 -16.78
C ALA A 178 -9.82 -11.19 -17.70
N ILE A 179 -11.07 -11.63 -17.55
CA ILE A 179 -11.66 -12.64 -18.42
C ILE A 179 -11.78 -12.11 -19.85
N ALA A 180 -12.26 -10.88 -20.02
CA ALA A 180 -12.36 -10.24 -21.32
C ALA A 180 -10.99 -10.14 -22.01
N ASP A 181 -9.98 -9.67 -21.28
CA ASP A 181 -8.60 -9.56 -21.75
C ASP A 181 -8.02 -10.90 -22.24
N THR A 182 -8.24 -11.96 -21.45
CA THR A 182 -7.78 -13.33 -21.74
C THR A 182 -8.50 -13.89 -22.96
N SER A 183 -9.80 -13.62 -23.07
CA SER A 183 -10.66 -14.16 -24.14
C SER A 183 -10.45 -13.45 -25.48
N LEU A 184 -10.09 -12.17 -25.48
CA LEU A 184 -9.84 -11.41 -26.71
C LEU A 184 -8.48 -11.73 -27.37
N PHE A 185 -7.51 -12.23 -26.61
CA PHE A 185 -6.18 -12.52 -27.14
C PHE A 185 -6.19 -13.62 -28.22
N PRO A 186 -6.86 -14.78 -28.04
CA PRO A 186 -7.03 -15.77 -29.10
C PRO A 186 -7.74 -15.23 -30.34
N VAL A 187 -8.73 -14.34 -30.18
CA VAL A 187 -9.46 -13.71 -31.28
C VAL A 187 -8.52 -12.86 -32.13
N ALA A 188 -7.78 -11.94 -31.50
CA ALA A 188 -6.78 -11.13 -32.18
C ALA A 188 -5.72 -11.99 -32.88
N LYS A 189 -5.27 -13.08 -32.23
CA LYS A 189 -4.31 -14.03 -32.80
C LYS A 189 -4.86 -14.75 -34.04
N GLY A 190 -6.13 -15.13 -34.01
CA GLY A 190 -6.82 -15.77 -35.15
C GLY A 190 -6.90 -14.84 -36.36
N MET A 191 -7.23 -13.57 -36.13
CA MET A 191 -7.34 -12.57 -37.20
C MET A 191 -6.01 -12.26 -37.90
N MET A 192 -4.87 -12.38 -37.21
CA MET A 192 -3.55 -12.17 -37.80
C MET A 192 -3.10 -13.30 -38.74
N GLY A 193 -3.84 -14.42 -38.81
CA GLY A 193 -3.44 -15.60 -39.59
C GLY A 193 -2.03 -16.09 -39.23
N ASP A 194 -1.32 -16.74 -40.14
CA ASP A 194 0.02 -17.30 -39.86
C ASP A 194 1.17 -16.29 -39.92
N ASN A 195 0.88 -14.99 -39.86
CA ASN A 195 1.89 -13.94 -39.84
C ASN A 195 2.64 -13.92 -38.49
N PHE A 196 3.68 -14.75 -38.40
CA PHE A 196 4.50 -14.91 -37.21
C PHE A 196 5.15 -13.60 -36.75
N SER A 197 5.67 -12.80 -37.70
CA SER A 197 6.32 -11.53 -37.40
C SER A 197 5.37 -10.52 -36.76
N LEU A 198 4.15 -10.39 -37.30
CA LEU A 198 3.13 -9.51 -36.72
C LEU A 198 2.70 -9.98 -35.32
N ARG A 199 2.49 -11.30 -35.15
CA ARG A 199 2.16 -11.89 -33.84
C ARG A 199 3.24 -11.61 -32.80
N SER A 200 4.51 -11.79 -33.18
CA SER A 200 5.66 -11.50 -32.33
C SER A 200 5.73 -10.01 -31.98
N HIS A 201 5.54 -9.12 -32.97
CA HIS A 201 5.53 -7.68 -32.75
C HIS A 201 4.46 -7.26 -31.73
N LEU A 202 3.22 -7.71 -31.91
CA LEU A 202 2.12 -7.41 -30.99
C LEU A 202 2.39 -7.98 -29.58
N HIS A 203 2.96 -9.19 -29.49
CA HIS A 203 3.35 -9.77 -28.22
C HIS A 203 4.40 -8.93 -27.48
N HIS A 204 5.42 -8.44 -28.18
CA HIS A 204 6.42 -7.55 -27.58
C HIS A 204 5.83 -6.23 -27.08
N LEU A 205 4.84 -5.66 -27.79
CA LEU A 205 4.15 -4.45 -27.31
C LEU A 205 3.45 -4.71 -25.96
N TYR A 206 2.73 -5.82 -25.83
CA TYR A 206 2.06 -6.17 -24.58
C TYR A 206 3.04 -6.54 -23.47
N LEU A 207 4.09 -7.31 -23.77
CA LEU A 207 5.15 -7.59 -22.79
C LEU A 207 5.77 -6.30 -22.25
N ASN A 208 6.10 -5.36 -23.13
CA ASN A 208 6.65 -4.06 -22.71
C ASN A 208 5.69 -3.32 -21.78
N PHE A 209 4.38 -3.34 -22.07
CA PHE A 209 3.36 -2.76 -21.19
C PHE A 209 3.31 -3.47 -19.83
N ASP A 210 3.31 -4.81 -19.82
CA ASP A 210 3.27 -5.63 -18.61
C ASP A 210 4.44 -5.34 -17.66
N PHE A 211 5.61 -4.96 -18.20
CA PHE A 211 6.76 -4.52 -17.40
C PHE A 211 6.72 -3.03 -17.03
N SER A 212 6.40 -2.16 -17.98
CA SER A 212 6.51 -0.70 -17.80
C SER A 212 5.37 -0.11 -16.95
N PHE A 213 4.16 -0.66 -17.04
CA PHE A 213 3.01 -0.16 -16.29
C PHE A 213 3.17 -0.35 -14.76
N PRO A 214 3.49 -1.55 -14.23
CA PRO A 214 3.74 -1.72 -12.80
C PRO A 214 4.93 -0.89 -12.31
N LEU A 215 5.97 -0.75 -13.13
CA LEU A 215 7.13 0.08 -12.81
C LEU A 215 6.73 1.56 -12.66
N LEU A 216 5.93 2.08 -13.58
CA LEU A 216 5.41 3.45 -13.52
C LEU A 216 4.57 3.68 -12.25
N ILE A 217 3.66 2.75 -11.93
CA ILE A 217 2.86 2.82 -10.71
C ILE A 217 3.76 2.83 -9.47
N SER A 218 4.77 1.95 -9.42
CA SER A 218 5.71 1.85 -8.30
C SER A 218 6.54 3.12 -8.12
N ILE A 219 7.07 3.70 -9.21
CA ILE A 219 7.79 4.98 -9.17
C ILE A 219 6.88 6.10 -8.64
N GLY A 220 5.62 6.14 -9.10
CA GLY A 220 4.63 7.09 -8.61
C GLY A 220 4.40 6.98 -7.10
N PHE A 221 4.25 5.76 -6.57
CA PHE A 221 4.13 5.51 -5.13
C PHE A 221 5.37 5.91 -4.35
N VAL A 222 6.57 5.57 -4.82
CA VAL A 222 7.85 5.96 -4.18
C VAL A 222 7.98 7.48 -4.10
N PHE A 223 7.64 8.18 -5.18
CA PHE A 223 7.70 9.64 -5.22
C PHE A 223 6.73 10.29 -4.22
N ILE A 224 5.51 9.76 -4.12
CA ILE A 224 4.53 10.18 -3.11
C ILE A 224 5.06 9.88 -1.70
N TYR A 225 5.57 8.68 -1.45
CA TYR A 225 6.09 8.26 -0.16
C TYR A 225 7.19 9.21 0.35
N PHE A 226 8.21 9.49 -0.46
CA PHE A 226 9.30 10.38 -0.05
C PHE A 226 8.82 11.79 0.29
N LYS A 227 7.82 12.30 -0.43
CA LYS A 227 7.23 13.60 -0.16
C LYS A 227 6.57 13.64 1.24
N TYR A 228 5.80 12.62 1.60
CA TYR A 228 5.11 12.57 2.89
C TYR A 228 6.04 12.18 4.04
N TYR A 229 7.00 11.27 3.82
CA TYR A 229 8.01 10.90 4.81
C TYR A 229 8.83 12.13 5.28
N LYS A 230 9.21 13.01 4.34
CA LYS A 230 9.92 14.25 4.67
C LYS A 230 9.08 15.25 5.49
N LYS A 231 7.76 15.12 5.57
CA LYS A 231 6.95 15.98 6.45
C LYS A 231 6.85 15.44 7.86
N VAL A 232 6.72 14.12 8.02
CA VAL A 232 6.56 13.48 9.33
C VAL A 232 7.85 13.59 10.17
N LYS A 233 9.03 13.53 9.55
CA LYS A 233 10.32 13.65 10.27
C LYS A 233 10.62 15.06 10.80
N PHE A 234 9.85 16.08 10.41
CA PHE A 234 10.08 17.48 10.80
C PHE A 234 8.87 18.10 11.53
N GLN A 235 7.93 17.26 12.00
CA GLN A 235 6.93 17.60 13.03
C GLN A 235 7.33 16.92 14.33
#